data_AF-A0A132TSN5-F1
#
_entry.id   AF-A0A132TSN5-F1
#
_cell.length_a   1.000
_cell.length_b   1.000
_cell.length_c   1.000
_cell.angle_alpha   90.00
_cell.angle_beta   90.00
_cell.angle_gamma   90.00
#
_symmetry.space_group_name_H-M   'P 1'
#
loop_
_entity.id
_entity.type
_entity.pdbx_description
1 polymer ?
#
loop_
_entity_poly.entity_id
_entity_poly.type
_entity_poly.pdbx_seq_one_letter_code
_entity_poly.pdbx_strand_id
1 'polypeptide(L)'
;MRLVMDTKQKMGLSPGLRQSVEVLQMDSQELDQYVHRLSEENPLIEVQYSWGGSSIKGSKSTQHLLQYAAGPRHSLQDQLRAQLALLPLTKSERLLAAYLIGCLDDNGYFAEQVEVVAAGLGVGCQVIEAGLRLVQSLEPYGVGARNLQECLLLQLEHSGRVTPLLRLLIEHHLEQLGGNQLVRVAKELNTSLKRVQEAYSTIKSLNPRPAYALDNGESTVYIVPDVYVMQKNGAYEATVHPLSCPQITLAESYQRLLSLSGDEETHRYLQEKNEQASWIMRCLEERKKTLCRVAGAILKLQRPFFEKGQDYLVPLTLGRIAEELELHESTVSRAVRGKYMQCVWGTFELKYFFPSGIAGEVSDWTPDALKRVIRELIEGEDKQAAYSDRRIAELLLEQGAVISRRTVAKYRESMRIASAPGRREYPV
;
A
#
# COMPACT_ATOMS: atom_id res chain seq x y z
N MET A 1 53.44 19.14 28.51
CA MET A 1 52.18 18.39 28.72
C MET A 1 51.02 19.37 28.89
N ARG A 2 50.34 19.76 27.81
CA ARG A 2 49.09 20.52 27.88
C ARG A 2 47.93 19.52 27.88
N LEU A 3 47.29 19.33 29.03
CA LEU A 3 46.05 18.58 29.17
C LEU A 3 44.92 19.44 28.60
N VAL A 4 44.40 19.04 27.43
CA VAL A 4 43.16 19.58 26.87
C VAL A 4 42.01 18.86 27.56
N MET A 5 41.27 19.58 28.40
CA MET A 5 40.03 19.10 29.00
C MET A 5 38.94 19.08 27.94
N ASP A 6 38.66 17.89 27.41
CA ASP A 6 37.51 17.60 26.56
C ASP A 6 36.26 17.47 27.44
N THR A 7 35.59 18.58 27.70
CA THR A 7 34.32 18.60 28.45
C THR A 7 33.16 18.38 27.49
N LYS A 8 32.89 17.11 27.18
CA LYS A 8 31.61 16.71 26.59
C LYS A 8 30.48 16.93 27.61
N GLN A 9 29.84 18.10 27.56
CA GLN A 9 28.55 18.36 28.19
C GLN A 9 27.51 17.36 27.63
N LYS A 10 27.25 16.27 28.35
CA LYS A 10 26.05 15.46 28.13
C LYS A 10 24.88 16.25 28.73
N MET A 11 24.20 17.05 27.91
CA MET A 11 22.93 17.65 28.30
C MET A 11 21.91 16.52 28.48
N GLY A 12 21.62 16.15 29.73
CA GLY A 12 20.46 15.33 30.04
C GLY A 12 19.21 16.12 29.69
N LEU A 13 18.47 15.69 28.66
CA LEU A 13 17.17 16.26 28.30
C LEU A 13 16.25 16.28 29.52
N SER A 14 15.65 17.44 29.82
CA SER A 14 14.66 17.57 30.88
C SER A 14 13.46 16.63 30.63
N PRO A 15 12.76 16.15 31.66
CA PRO A 15 11.62 15.25 31.49
C PRO A 15 10.56 15.77 30.51
N GLY A 16 10.24 17.07 30.59
CA GLY A 16 9.31 17.72 29.64
C GLY A 16 9.82 17.70 28.20
N LEU A 17 11.11 17.97 27.98
CA LEU A 17 11.69 17.94 26.63
C LEU A 17 11.69 16.52 26.05
N ARG A 18 11.92 15.49 26.86
CA ARG A 18 11.79 14.08 26.43
C ARG A 18 10.35 13.76 26.00
N GLN A 19 9.37 14.18 26.80
CA GLN A 19 7.95 13.99 26.51
C GLN A 19 7.55 14.69 25.20
N SER A 20 8.01 15.91 24.96
CA SER A 20 7.74 16.63 23.70
C SER A 20 8.30 15.92 22.47
N VAL A 21 9.48 15.30 22.59
CA VAL A 21 10.12 14.54 21.52
C VAL A 21 9.38 13.23 21.25
N GLU A 22 8.87 12.58 22.29
CA GLU A 22 8.07 11.37 22.19
C GLU A 22 6.73 11.67 21.48
N VAL A 23 6.04 12.73 21.90
CA VAL A 23 4.80 13.22 21.26
C VAL A 23 5.03 13.54 19.79
N LEU A 24 6.19 14.08 19.40
CA LEU A 24 6.52 14.32 17.98
C LEU A 24 6.69 13.04 17.16
N GLN A 25 7.10 11.94 17.79
CA GLN A 25 7.42 10.66 17.13
C GLN A 25 6.22 9.73 16.93
N MET A 26 5.19 9.87 17.78
CA MET A 26 4.02 8.99 17.78
C MET A 26 3.26 9.05 16.45
N ASP A 27 2.67 7.96 15.98
CA ASP A 27 1.67 8.03 14.89
C ASP A 27 0.33 8.64 15.36
N SER A 28 -0.68 8.72 14.49
CA SER A 28 -1.97 9.29 14.87
C SER A 28 -2.74 8.41 15.88
N GLN A 29 -2.60 7.08 15.77
CA GLN A 29 -3.28 6.12 16.66
C GLN A 29 -2.61 6.06 18.03
N GLU A 30 -1.29 5.99 18.06
CA GLU A 30 -0.47 6.06 19.26
C GLU A 30 -0.72 7.36 20.01
N LEU A 31 -0.83 8.49 19.29
CA LEU A 31 -1.11 9.78 19.90
C LEU A 31 -2.52 9.84 20.51
N ASP A 32 -3.53 9.28 19.83
CA ASP A 32 -4.90 9.23 20.35
C ASP A 32 -4.99 8.37 21.63
N GLN A 33 -4.36 7.20 21.62
CA GLN A 33 -4.26 6.33 22.80
C GLN A 33 -3.51 7.01 23.96
N TYR A 34 -2.44 7.73 23.66
CA TYR A 34 -1.66 8.48 24.64
C TYR A 34 -2.50 9.58 25.30
N VAL A 35 -3.23 10.37 24.50
CA VAL A 35 -4.10 11.43 24.98
C VAL A 35 -5.29 10.88 25.77
N HIS A 36 -5.87 9.74 25.35
CA HIS A 36 -6.93 9.07 26.10
C HIS A 36 -6.45 8.66 27.49
N ARG A 37 -5.29 8.02 27.59
CA ARG A 37 -4.69 7.65 28.88
C ARG A 37 -4.45 8.87 29.77
N LEU A 38 -3.97 9.97 29.20
CA LEU A 38 -3.77 11.21 29.95
C LEU A 38 -5.09 11.83 30.44
N SER A 39 -6.19 11.68 29.70
CA SER A 39 -7.51 12.14 30.16
C SER A 39 -8.05 11.33 31.33
N GLU A 40 -7.70 10.04 31.43
CA GLU A 40 -8.04 9.21 32.60
C GLU A 40 -7.27 9.64 33.85
N GLU A 41 -6.02 10.08 33.68
CA GLU A 41 -5.14 10.52 34.78
C GLU A 41 -5.31 12.00 35.16
N ASN A 42 -5.89 12.81 34.28
CA ASN A 42 -6.07 14.24 34.47
C ASN A 42 -7.50 14.69 34.14
N PRO A 43 -8.35 14.94 35.16
CA PRO A 43 -9.75 15.31 34.97
C PRO A 43 -9.95 16.69 34.31
N LEU A 44 -8.89 17.49 34.14
CA LEU A 44 -8.95 18.77 33.43
C LEU A 44 -8.88 18.61 31.90
N ILE A 45 -8.48 17.45 31.39
CA ILE A 45 -8.28 17.19 29.95
C ILE A 45 -9.58 16.64 29.38
N GLU A 46 -10.26 17.43 28.56
CA GLU A 46 -11.37 16.96 27.75
C GLU A 46 -10.91 16.76 26.29
N VAL A 47 -11.07 15.54 25.79
CA VAL A 47 -10.71 15.19 24.41
C VAL A 47 -11.93 15.39 23.51
N GLN A 48 -11.83 16.32 22.57
CA GLN A 48 -12.84 16.55 21.55
C GLN A 48 -12.54 15.66 20.34
N TYR A 49 -13.35 14.63 20.16
CA TYR A 49 -13.35 13.87 18.92
C TYR A 49 -14.12 14.64 17.86
N SER A 50 -13.40 15.32 16.96
CA SER A 50 -13.97 15.86 15.73
C SER A 50 -14.24 14.71 14.75
N TRP A 51 -15.22 13.86 15.05
CA TRP A 51 -15.86 13.08 14.00
C TRP A 51 -16.37 14.10 12.98
N GLY A 52 -15.94 14.00 11.73
CA GLY A 52 -16.34 14.88 10.63
C GLY A 52 -17.83 14.79 10.27
N GLY A 53 -18.71 14.55 11.23
CA GLY A 53 -20.13 14.79 11.13
C GLY A 53 -20.38 16.27 11.40
N SER A 54 -20.68 17.00 10.34
CA SER A 54 -21.56 18.17 10.49
C SER A 54 -22.69 17.78 11.45
N SER A 55 -22.93 18.59 12.48
CA SER A 55 -24.05 18.40 13.39
C SER A 55 -25.35 18.36 12.58
N ILE A 56 -25.83 17.16 12.24
CA ILE A 56 -27.14 16.95 11.65
C ILE A 56 -28.13 17.13 12.81
N LYS A 57 -28.48 18.39 13.08
CA LYS A 57 -29.74 18.72 13.74
C LYS A 57 -30.86 18.30 12.79
N GLY A 58 -31.35 17.07 12.93
CA GLY A 58 -32.41 16.56 12.08
C GLY A 58 -32.74 15.11 12.37
N SER A 59 -33.85 14.93 13.08
CA SER A 59 -34.60 13.67 13.24
C SER A 59 -34.59 12.82 11.95
N LYS A 60 -34.45 11.48 12.10
CA LYS A 60 -34.50 10.39 11.09
C LYS A 60 -33.19 9.78 10.54
N SER A 61 -32.03 9.90 11.20
CA SER A 61 -30.76 9.35 10.68
C SER A 61 -30.25 8.07 11.36
N THR A 62 -30.95 7.48 12.34
CA THR A 62 -30.53 6.19 12.95
C THR A 62 -30.65 5.01 11.99
N GLN A 63 -31.55 5.07 10.99
CA GLN A 63 -31.65 4.05 9.94
C GLN A 63 -30.45 4.07 8.97
N HIS A 64 -29.84 5.24 8.73
CA HIS A 64 -28.67 5.34 7.85
C HIS A 64 -27.38 4.85 8.52
N LEU A 65 -27.25 4.98 9.85
CA LEU A 65 -26.10 4.45 10.60
C LEU A 65 -26.07 2.92 10.62
N LEU A 66 -27.24 2.27 10.69
CA LEU A 66 -27.35 0.81 10.53
C LEU A 66 -27.00 0.35 9.10
N GLN A 67 -27.16 1.22 8.11
CA GLN A 67 -26.78 0.95 6.72
C GLN A 67 -25.25 0.99 6.49
N TYR A 68 -24.51 1.64 7.42
CA TYR A 68 -23.04 1.64 7.47
C TYR A 68 -22.45 0.53 8.35
N ALA A 69 -23.28 -0.26 9.04
CA ALA A 69 -22.82 -1.55 9.54
C ALA A 69 -22.46 -2.36 8.30
N ALA A 70 -21.15 -2.49 8.04
CA ALA A 70 -20.62 -3.23 6.91
C ALA A 70 -21.40 -4.54 6.80
N GLY A 71 -22.22 -4.67 5.74
CA GLY A 71 -22.98 -5.89 5.51
C GLY A 71 -22.01 -7.08 5.57
N PRO A 72 -22.48 -8.27 5.97
CA PRO A 72 -21.62 -9.45 6.09
C PRO A 72 -20.82 -9.59 4.79
N ARG A 73 -19.50 -9.36 4.89
CA ARG A 73 -18.60 -9.49 3.75
C ARG A 73 -18.50 -10.98 3.47
N HIS A 74 -19.20 -11.43 2.45
CA HIS A 74 -19.23 -12.84 2.10
C HIS A 74 -17.90 -13.21 1.46
N SER A 75 -17.05 -13.90 2.22
CA SER A 75 -15.84 -14.50 1.68
C SER A 75 -16.19 -15.54 0.62
N LEU A 76 -15.24 -15.90 -0.25
CA LEU A 76 -15.41 -17.01 -1.19
C LEU A 76 -15.85 -18.30 -0.46
N GLN A 77 -15.26 -18.58 0.70
CA GLN A 77 -15.63 -19.73 1.50
C GLN A 77 -17.09 -19.68 1.96
N ASP A 78 -17.61 -18.50 2.33
CA ASP A 78 -19.01 -18.35 2.73
C ASP A 78 -19.98 -18.53 1.55
N GLN A 79 -19.62 -18.02 0.36
CA GLN A 79 -20.41 -18.23 -0.84
C GLN A 79 -20.45 -19.71 -1.24
N LEU A 80 -19.30 -20.40 -1.23
CA LEU A 80 -19.24 -21.82 -1.55
C LEU A 80 -20.00 -22.66 -0.52
N ARG A 81 -19.91 -22.33 0.77
CA ARG A 81 -20.72 -22.98 1.82
C ARG A 81 -22.21 -22.76 1.64
N ALA A 82 -22.62 -21.56 1.23
CA ALA A 82 -24.02 -21.27 0.91
C ALA A 82 -24.51 -22.11 -0.29
N GLN A 83 -23.69 -22.25 -1.34
CA GLN A 83 -24.03 -23.09 -2.49
C GLN A 83 -24.08 -24.59 -2.11
N LEU A 84 -23.14 -25.08 -1.30
CA LEU A 84 -23.17 -26.45 -0.76
C LEU A 84 -24.45 -26.74 0.02
N ALA A 85 -25.01 -25.75 0.71
CA ALA A 85 -26.25 -25.92 1.46
C ALA A 85 -27.48 -26.15 0.56
N LEU A 86 -27.43 -25.71 -0.70
CA LEU A 86 -28.51 -25.87 -1.69
C LEU A 86 -28.48 -27.24 -2.38
N LEU A 87 -27.37 -27.97 -2.32
CA LEU A 87 -27.20 -29.27 -2.96
C LEU A 87 -27.74 -30.43 -2.10
N PRO A 88 -28.40 -31.43 -2.69
CA PRO A 88 -28.88 -32.62 -1.99
C PRO A 88 -27.72 -33.59 -1.70
N LEU A 89 -26.95 -33.29 -0.65
CA LEU A 89 -25.76 -34.07 -0.25
C LEU A 89 -25.99 -34.85 1.03
N THR A 90 -25.31 -35.98 1.17
CA THR A 90 -25.24 -36.70 2.44
C THR A 90 -24.45 -35.88 3.49
N LYS A 91 -24.65 -36.18 4.78
CA LYS A 91 -23.94 -35.49 5.87
C LYS A 91 -22.41 -35.60 5.72
N SER A 92 -21.93 -36.78 5.31
CA SER A 92 -20.50 -37.05 5.13
C SER A 92 -19.91 -36.28 3.95
N GLU A 93 -20.60 -36.24 2.80
CA GLU A 93 -20.17 -35.47 1.62
C GLU A 93 -20.14 -33.97 1.91
N ARG A 94 -21.15 -33.45 2.63
CA ARG A 94 -21.20 -32.04 3.01
C ARG A 94 -20.04 -31.67 3.94
N LEU A 95 -19.75 -32.51 4.92
CA LEU A 95 -18.63 -32.27 5.85
C LEU A 95 -17.29 -32.29 5.12
N LEU A 96 -17.11 -33.24 4.21
CA LEU A 96 -15.92 -33.34 3.37
C LEU A 96 -15.74 -32.12 2.46
N ALA A 97 -16.79 -31.72 1.74
CA ALA A 97 -16.73 -30.57 0.85
C ALA A 97 -16.49 -29.26 1.61
N ALA A 98 -17.10 -29.10 2.80
CA ALA A 98 -16.85 -27.95 3.67
C ALA A 98 -15.41 -27.89 4.18
N TYR A 99 -14.80 -29.04 4.47
CA TYR A 99 -13.38 -29.14 4.82
C TYR A 99 -12.50 -28.75 3.62
N LEU A 100 -12.76 -29.30 2.43
CA LEU A 100 -11.99 -28.99 1.22
C LEU A 100 -12.08 -27.51 0.83
N ILE A 101 -13.23 -26.85 1.02
CA ILE A 101 -13.36 -25.39 0.84
C ILE A 101 -12.45 -24.61 1.79
N GLY A 102 -12.23 -25.13 3.01
CA GLY A 102 -11.32 -24.52 3.98
C GLY A 102 -9.83 -24.66 3.62
N CYS A 103 -9.49 -25.64 2.78
CA CYS A 103 -8.12 -25.87 2.29
C CYS A 103 -7.78 -25.08 1.01
N LEU A 104 -8.71 -24.27 0.50
CA LEU A 104 -8.47 -23.43 -0.68
C LEU A 104 -7.58 -22.24 -0.34
N ASP A 105 -6.68 -21.87 -1.26
CA ASP A 105 -5.86 -20.66 -1.15
C ASP A 105 -6.66 -19.39 -1.52
N ASP A 106 -6.03 -18.22 -1.36
CA ASP A 106 -6.62 -16.92 -1.69
C ASP A 106 -6.95 -16.75 -3.18
N ASN A 107 -6.42 -17.60 -4.06
CA ASN A 107 -6.73 -17.63 -5.50
C ASN A 107 -7.87 -18.60 -5.83
N GLY A 108 -8.30 -19.43 -4.88
CA GLY A 108 -9.32 -20.47 -5.04
C GLY A 108 -8.77 -21.81 -5.52
N TYR A 109 -7.45 -22.05 -5.45
CA TYR A 109 -6.80 -23.31 -5.77
C TYR A 109 -6.70 -24.24 -4.57
N PHE A 110 -6.71 -25.55 -4.85
CA PHE A 110 -6.40 -26.57 -3.87
C PHE A 110 -4.89 -26.85 -3.89
N ALA A 111 -4.15 -26.22 -2.97
CA ALA A 111 -2.70 -26.30 -2.92
C ALA A 111 -2.17 -27.57 -2.25
N GLU A 112 -3.01 -28.30 -1.52
CA GLU A 112 -2.63 -29.52 -0.81
C GLU A 112 -2.62 -30.77 -1.73
N GLN A 113 -1.88 -31.80 -1.32
CA GLN A 113 -1.90 -33.10 -1.98
C GLN A 113 -3.06 -33.93 -1.47
N VAL A 114 -3.78 -34.59 -2.38
CA VAL A 114 -4.95 -35.42 -2.05
C VAL A 114 -4.58 -36.53 -1.06
N GLU A 115 -3.38 -37.08 -1.18
CA GLU A 115 -2.84 -38.14 -0.33
C GLU A 115 -2.65 -37.68 1.12
N VAL A 116 -2.20 -36.43 1.32
CA VAL A 116 -1.98 -35.84 2.64
C VAL A 116 -3.32 -35.62 3.35
N VAL A 117 -4.29 -35.06 2.63
CA VAL A 117 -5.64 -34.83 3.15
C VAL A 117 -6.35 -36.15 3.45
N ALA A 118 -6.21 -37.15 2.58
CA ALA A 118 -6.77 -38.49 2.78
C ALA A 118 -6.21 -39.15 4.06
N ALA A 119 -4.90 -39.06 4.29
CA ALA A 119 -4.26 -39.58 5.50
C ALA A 119 -4.70 -38.84 6.76
N GLY A 120 -4.84 -37.50 6.71
CA GLY A 120 -5.29 -36.68 7.84
C GLY A 120 -6.73 -36.94 8.27
N LEU A 121 -7.62 -37.26 7.31
CA LEU A 121 -9.03 -37.53 7.56
C LEU A 121 -9.33 -39.04 7.76
N GLY A 122 -8.37 -39.93 7.50
CA GLY A 122 -8.55 -41.37 7.59
C GLY A 122 -9.51 -41.93 6.53
N VAL A 123 -9.60 -41.29 5.36
CA VAL A 123 -10.49 -41.68 4.25
C VAL A 123 -9.68 -42.06 3.01
N GLY A 124 -10.24 -42.88 2.11
CA GLY A 124 -9.57 -43.23 0.87
C GLY A 124 -9.46 -42.05 -0.10
N CYS A 125 -8.38 -41.98 -0.89
CA CYS A 125 -8.15 -40.91 -1.86
C CYS A 125 -9.33 -40.70 -2.82
N GLN A 126 -10.02 -41.77 -3.21
CA GLN A 126 -11.19 -41.73 -4.09
C GLN A 126 -12.34 -40.88 -3.51
N VAL A 127 -12.51 -40.88 -2.18
CA VAL A 127 -13.54 -40.09 -1.50
C VAL A 127 -13.17 -38.61 -1.54
N ILE A 128 -11.90 -38.28 -1.32
CA ILE A 128 -11.39 -36.90 -1.43
C ILE A 128 -11.56 -36.39 -2.86
N GLU A 129 -11.23 -37.19 -3.87
CA GLU A 129 -11.41 -36.80 -5.28
C GLU A 129 -12.87 -36.56 -5.65
N ALA A 130 -13.79 -37.38 -5.14
CA ALA A 130 -15.22 -37.16 -5.33
C ALA A 130 -15.68 -35.86 -4.66
N GLY A 131 -15.21 -35.58 -3.44
CA GLY A 131 -15.45 -34.31 -2.75
C GLY A 131 -14.87 -33.11 -3.50
N LEU A 132 -13.67 -33.25 -4.07
CA LEU A 132 -13.01 -32.20 -4.82
C LEU A 132 -13.79 -31.88 -6.11
N ARG A 133 -14.26 -32.90 -6.85
CA ARG A 133 -15.14 -32.71 -8.02
C ARG A 133 -16.43 -31.99 -7.67
N LEU A 134 -16.94 -32.22 -6.47
CA LEU A 134 -18.12 -31.53 -5.97
C LEU A 134 -17.81 -30.06 -5.68
N VAL A 135 -16.66 -29.74 -5.07
CA VAL A 135 -16.22 -28.35 -4.91
C VAL A 135 -15.96 -27.68 -6.27
N GLN A 136 -15.38 -28.40 -7.23
CA GLN A 136 -15.10 -27.92 -8.59
C GLN A 136 -16.36 -27.66 -9.44
N SER A 137 -17.52 -28.20 -9.04
CA SER A 137 -18.80 -27.92 -9.72
C SER A 137 -19.50 -26.66 -9.20
N LEU A 138 -19.01 -26.07 -8.12
CA LEU A 138 -19.53 -24.84 -7.53
C LEU A 138 -19.05 -23.60 -8.32
N GLU A 139 -19.75 -22.49 -8.13
CA GLU A 139 -19.36 -21.19 -8.68
C GLU A 139 -18.49 -20.42 -7.66
N PRO A 140 -17.41 -19.74 -8.10
CA PRO A 140 -16.98 -19.52 -9.48
C PRO A 140 -16.29 -20.74 -10.14
N TYR A 141 -16.54 -20.94 -11.43
CA TYR A 141 -15.96 -22.06 -12.19
C TYR A 141 -14.42 -22.03 -12.19
N GLY A 142 -13.81 -23.18 -11.92
CA GLY A 142 -12.35 -23.31 -11.79
C GLY A 142 -11.83 -23.21 -10.35
N VAL A 143 -12.70 -23.00 -9.35
CA VAL A 143 -12.37 -23.18 -7.93
C VAL A 143 -12.05 -24.64 -7.63
N GLY A 144 -11.10 -24.89 -6.72
CA GLY A 144 -10.68 -26.24 -6.34
C GLY A 144 -9.80 -26.93 -7.40
N ALA A 145 -9.32 -26.18 -8.40
CA ALA A 145 -8.29 -26.67 -9.31
C ALA A 145 -6.94 -26.80 -8.59
N ARG A 146 -6.14 -27.81 -8.95
CA ARG A 146 -4.80 -28.03 -8.40
C ARG A 146 -3.74 -27.16 -9.08
N ASN A 147 -4.01 -26.74 -10.31
CA ASN A 147 -3.12 -25.89 -11.09
C ASN A 147 -3.92 -25.02 -12.09
N LEU A 148 -3.20 -24.08 -12.73
CA LEU A 148 -3.79 -23.19 -13.72
C LEU A 148 -4.37 -23.95 -14.92
N GLN A 149 -3.76 -25.06 -15.33
CA GLN A 149 -4.22 -25.85 -16.47
C GLN A 149 -5.62 -26.44 -16.19
N GLU A 150 -5.76 -27.11 -15.05
CA GLU A 150 -7.02 -27.68 -14.57
C GLU A 150 -8.08 -26.60 -14.38
N CYS A 151 -7.70 -25.43 -13.85
CA CYS A 151 -8.63 -24.31 -13.67
C CYS A 151 -9.25 -23.84 -14.99
N LEU A 152 -8.41 -23.63 -16.01
CA LEU A 152 -8.88 -23.19 -17.33
C LEU A 152 -9.68 -24.29 -18.05
N LEU A 153 -9.30 -25.56 -17.88
CA LEU A 153 -10.05 -26.69 -18.42
C LEU A 153 -11.44 -26.79 -17.78
N LEU A 154 -11.55 -26.69 -16.45
CA LEU A 154 -12.83 -26.71 -15.74
C LEU A 154 -13.76 -25.57 -16.20
N GLN A 155 -13.22 -24.37 -16.43
CA GLN A 155 -14.00 -23.25 -16.98
C GLN A 155 -14.46 -23.50 -18.42
N LEU A 156 -13.63 -24.13 -19.24
CA LEU A 156 -14.00 -24.48 -20.62
C LEU A 156 -15.04 -25.60 -20.68
N GLU A 157 -14.91 -26.62 -19.83
CA GLU A 157 -15.86 -27.72 -19.70
C GLU A 157 -17.24 -27.20 -19.32
N HIS A 158 -17.31 -26.31 -18.34
CA HIS A 158 -18.57 -25.71 -17.94
C HIS A 158 -19.19 -24.80 -19.03
N SER A 159 -18.37 -23.99 -19.71
CA SER A 159 -18.87 -23.11 -20.78
C SER A 159 -19.27 -23.84 -22.07
N GLY A 160 -19.04 -25.16 -22.15
CA GLY A 160 -19.32 -25.97 -23.35
C GLY A 160 -18.46 -25.61 -24.56
N ARG A 161 -17.37 -24.85 -24.37
CA ARG A 161 -16.48 -24.38 -25.44
C ARG A 161 -15.25 -25.26 -25.64
N VAL A 162 -15.22 -26.44 -25.03
CA VAL A 162 -14.09 -27.37 -25.15
C VAL A 162 -13.93 -27.79 -26.60
N THR A 163 -12.84 -27.35 -27.22
CA THR A 163 -12.37 -27.90 -28.49
C THR A 163 -11.09 -28.68 -28.26
N PRO A 164 -10.81 -29.73 -29.07
CA PRO A 164 -9.56 -30.49 -28.96
C PRO A 164 -8.32 -29.59 -29.04
N LEU A 165 -8.39 -28.52 -29.86
CA LEU A 165 -7.34 -27.53 -29.99
C LEU A 165 -7.11 -26.74 -28.68
N LEU A 166 -8.19 -26.25 -28.04
CA LEU A 166 -8.08 -25.52 -26.78
C LEU A 166 -7.50 -26.37 -25.65
N ARG A 167 -7.94 -27.63 -25.56
CA ARG A 167 -7.43 -28.57 -24.56
C ARG A 167 -5.93 -28.80 -24.72
N LEU A 168 -5.48 -29.07 -25.95
CA LEU A 168 -4.07 -29.31 -26.26
C LEU A 168 -3.21 -28.06 -25.99
N LEU A 169 -3.73 -26.88 -26.34
CA LEU A 169 -3.06 -25.60 -26.04
C LEU A 169 -2.88 -25.37 -24.53
N ILE A 170 -3.88 -25.71 -23.73
CA ILE A 170 -3.83 -25.54 -22.27
C ILE A 170 -2.90 -26.58 -21.62
N GLU A 171 -2.97 -27.84 -22.04
CA GLU A 171 -2.18 -28.93 -21.46
C GLU A 171 -0.68 -28.81 -21.78
N HIS A 172 -0.30 -28.34 -22.98
CA HIS A 172 1.08 -28.43 -23.47
C HIS A 172 1.74 -27.12 -23.91
N HIS A 173 0.99 -26.06 -24.23
CA HIS A 173 1.54 -24.85 -24.85
C HIS A 173 1.29 -23.54 -24.06
N LEU A 174 0.82 -23.59 -22.82
CA LEU A 174 0.52 -22.38 -22.02
C LEU A 174 1.71 -21.44 -21.87
N GLU A 175 2.91 -21.95 -21.62
CA GLU A 175 4.12 -21.12 -21.47
C GLU A 175 4.47 -20.41 -22.79
N GLN A 176 4.35 -21.12 -23.91
CA GLN A 176 4.62 -20.57 -25.25
C GLN A 176 3.58 -19.50 -25.63
N LEU A 177 2.32 -19.67 -25.22
CA LEU A 177 1.26 -18.67 -25.36
C LEU A 177 1.52 -17.43 -24.49
N GLY A 178 2.02 -17.61 -23.26
CA GLY A 178 2.43 -16.51 -22.38
C GLY A 178 3.58 -15.68 -22.96
N GLY A 179 4.50 -16.33 -23.70
CA GLY A 179 5.59 -15.68 -24.42
C GLY A 179 5.23 -15.10 -25.79
N ASN A 180 3.95 -15.06 -26.18
CA ASN A 180 3.45 -14.61 -27.49
C ASN A 180 4.04 -15.35 -28.70
N GLN A 181 4.41 -16.63 -28.54
CA GLN A 181 5.05 -17.44 -29.60
C GLN A 181 4.02 -18.16 -30.50
N LEU A 182 2.95 -17.48 -30.90
CA LEU A 182 1.81 -18.08 -31.63
C LEU A 182 2.21 -18.74 -32.96
N VAL A 183 3.23 -18.21 -33.63
CA VAL A 183 3.74 -18.75 -34.90
C VAL A 183 4.43 -20.10 -34.70
N ARG A 184 5.12 -20.30 -33.58
CA ARG A 184 5.79 -21.58 -33.26
C ARG A 184 4.76 -22.64 -32.92
N VAL A 185 3.79 -22.29 -32.07
CA VAL A 185 2.65 -23.14 -31.71
C VAL A 185 1.87 -23.59 -32.95
N ALA A 186 1.59 -22.69 -33.89
CA ALA A 186 0.89 -23.01 -35.13
C ALA A 186 1.65 -24.04 -36.00
N LYS A 187 2.99 -23.94 -36.04
CA LYS A 187 3.86 -24.88 -36.76
C LYS A 187 3.93 -26.24 -36.05
N GLU A 188 4.07 -26.27 -34.73
CA GLU A 188 4.12 -27.51 -33.94
C GLU A 188 2.79 -28.29 -34.03
N LEU A 189 1.67 -27.58 -34.02
CA LEU A 189 0.32 -28.17 -34.07
C LEU A 189 -0.21 -28.41 -35.49
N ASN A 190 0.60 -28.13 -36.53
CA ASN A 190 0.20 -28.21 -37.94
C ASN A 190 -1.17 -27.56 -38.22
N THR A 191 -1.42 -26.40 -37.61
CA THR A 191 -2.71 -25.69 -37.68
C THR A 191 -2.51 -24.27 -38.22
N SER A 192 -3.55 -23.73 -38.85
CA SER A 192 -3.54 -22.34 -39.33
C SER A 192 -3.37 -21.34 -38.19
N LEU A 193 -2.53 -20.32 -38.39
CA LEU A 193 -2.31 -19.23 -37.43
C LEU A 193 -3.63 -18.59 -36.93
N LYS A 194 -4.61 -18.41 -37.83
CA LYS A 194 -5.94 -17.85 -37.49
C LYS A 194 -6.65 -18.64 -36.39
N ARG A 195 -6.68 -19.97 -36.48
CA ARG A 195 -7.29 -20.83 -35.46
C ARG A 195 -6.56 -20.77 -34.11
N VAL A 196 -5.23 -20.68 -34.12
CA VAL A 196 -4.46 -20.50 -32.87
C VAL A 196 -4.77 -19.16 -32.23
N GLN A 197 -4.93 -18.09 -33.03
CA GLN A 197 -5.32 -16.77 -32.54
C GLN A 197 -6.73 -16.75 -31.95
N GLU A 198 -7.70 -17.38 -32.61
CA GLU A 198 -9.07 -17.54 -32.08
C GLU A 198 -9.07 -18.29 -30.75
N ALA A 199 -8.35 -19.41 -30.67
CA ALA A 199 -8.21 -20.18 -29.44
C ALA A 199 -7.51 -19.38 -28.34
N TYR A 200 -6.43 -18.66 -28.66
CA TYR A 200 -5.73 -17.78 -27.72
C TYR A 200 -6.63 -16.67 -27.18
N SER A 201 -7.45 -16.04 -28.03
CA SER A 201 -8.41 -15.03 -27.60
C SER A 201 -9.45 -15.59 -26.62
N THR A 202 -9.87 -16.85 -26.83
CA THR A 202 -10.79 -17.56 -25.93
C THR A 202 -10.12 -17.82 -24.59
N ILE A 203 -8.89 -18.34 -24.57
CA ILE A 203 -8.13 -18.58 -23.33
C ILE A 203 -7.91 -17.26 -22.57
N LYS A 204 -7.62 -16.16 -23.27
CA LYS A 204 -7.43 -14.84 -22.66
C LYS A 204 -8.70 -14.27 -22.01
N SER A 205 -9.87 -14.72 -22.45
CA SER A 205 -11.16 -14.31 -21.86
C SER A 205 -11.52 -15.07 -20.57
N LEU A 206 -10.81 -16.16 -20.27
CA LEU A 206 -11.01 -16.95 -19.05
C LEU A 206 -10.37 -16.28 -17.83
N ASN A 207 -10.86 -16.61 -16.63
CA ASN A 207 -10.33 -16.03 -15.40
C ASN A 207 -9.31 -16.99 -14.76
N PRO A 208 -8.01 -16.66 -14.76
CA PRO A 208 -7.01 -17.51 -14.14
C PRO A 208 -7.13 -17.55 -12.60
N ARG A 209 -7.79 -16.58 -11.96
CA ARG A 209 -7.95 -16.51 -10.50
C ARG A 209 -9.42 -16.41 -10.14
N PRO A 210 -10.12 -17.55 -9.98
CA PRO A 210 -11.56 -17.56 -9.77
C PRO A 210 -11.96 -16.83 -8.46
N ALA A 211 -11.10 -16.83 -7.43
CA ALA A 211 -11.36 -16.13 -6.18
C ALA A 211 -11.18 -14.60 -6.24
N TYR A 212 -10.43 -14.07 -7.20
CA TYR A 212 -10.06 -12.64 -7.21
C TYR A 212 -11.25 -11.68 -7.41
N ALA A 213 -12.33 -12.15 -8.04
CA ALA A 213 -13.53 -11.34 -8.23
C ALA A 213 -14.36 -11.20 -6.93
N LEU A 214 -14.09 -12.03 -5.93
CA LEU A 214 -14.75 -11.98 -4.64
C LEU A 214 -13.84 -11.24 -3.66
N ASP A 215 -14.42 -10.31 -2.92
CA ASP A 215 -13.72 -9.59 -1.86
C ASP A 215 -13.24 -10.62 -0.83
N ASN A 216 -11.92 -10.75 -0.62
CA ASN A 216 -11.30 -11.72 0.28
C ASN A 216 -11.63 -11.45 1.78
N GLY A 217 -12.61 -10.61 2.08
CA GLY A 217 -12.96 -10.19 3.43
C GLY A 217 -11.89 -9.31 4.10
N GLU A 218 -10.69 -9.23 3.53
CA GLU A 218 -9.64 -8.31 3.95
C GLU A 218 -10.17 -6.89 3.85
N SER A 219 -10.31 -6.23 5.01
CA SER A 219 -10.58 -4.81 5.03
C SER A 219 -9.48 -4.14 4.22
N THR A 220 -9.85 -3.54 3.09
CA THR A 220 -9.05 -2.48 2.48
C THR A 220 -8.75 -1.48 3.58
N VAL A 221 -7.53 -1.53 4.11
CA VAL A 221 -7.10 -0.66 5.21
C VAL A 221 -6.90 0.71 4.56
N TYR A 222 -7.89 1.57 4.71
CA TYR A 222 -7.79 2.94 4.24
C TYR A 222 -6.77 3.67 5.12
N ILE A 223 -5.69 4.13 4.50
CA ILE A 223 -4.73 5.01 5.15
C ILE A 223 -5.37 6.39 5.26
N VAL A 224 -5.63 6.85 6.48
CA VAL A 224 -6.05 8.23 6.74
C VAL A 224 -4.80 9.11 6.70
N PRO A 225 -4.71 10.10 5.79
CA PRO A 225 -3.54 10.95 5.69
C PRO A 225 -3.48 11.98 6.82
N ASP A 226 -2.27 12.34 7.24
CA ASP A 226 -2.02 13.38 8.23
C ASP A 226 -2.00 14.78 7.65
N VAL A 227 -1.67 14.90 6.37
CA VAL A 227 -1.55 16.19 5.67
C VAL A 227 -2.27 16.13 4.33
N TYR A 228 -3.09 17.13 4.04
CA TYR A 228 -3.67 17.35 2.72
C TYR A 228 -2.98 18.50 2.02
N VAL A 229 -2.65 18.29 0.75
CA VAL A 229 -2.13 19.31 -0.14
C VAL A 229 -3.28 19.89 -0.95
N MET A 230 -3.52 21.20 -0.82
CA MET A 230 -4.51 21.93 -1.60
C MET A 230 -3.83 22.93 -2.51
N GLN A 231 -4.35 23.10 -3.72
CA GLN A 231 -3.91 24.16 -4.62
C GLN A 231 -4.82 25.38 -4.47
N LYS A 232 -4.27 26.51 -4.01
CA LYS A 232 -4.97 27.80 -3.92
C LYS A 232 -4.19 28.85 -4.70
N ASN A 233 -4.85 29.56 -5.62
CA ASN A 233 -4.25 30.65 -6.40
C ASN A 233 -2.94 30.26 -7.13
N GLY A 234 -2.82 29.02 -7.58
CA GLY A 234 -1.61 28.51 -8.24
C GLY A 234 -0.46 28.13 -7.29
N ALA A 235 -0.63 28.27 -5.97
CA ALA A 235 0.31 27.80 -4.96
C ALA A 235 -0.23 26.55 -4.24
N TYR A 236 0.67 25.63 -3.88
CA TYR A 236 0.34 24.46 -3.07
C TYR A 236 0.49 24.79 -1.58
N GLU A 237 -0.54 24.50 -0.80
CA GLU A 237 -0.59 24.71 0.64
C GLU A 237 -0.85 23.37 1.35
N ALA A 238 -0.06 23.07 2.38
CA ALA A 238 -0.24 21.90 3.23
C ALA A 238 -1.17 22.24 4.41
N THR A 239 -2.14 21.38 4.68
CA THR A 239 -3.06 21.47 5.82
C THR A 239 -3.08 20.16 6.58
N VAL A 240 -3.00 20.22 7.92
CA VAL A 240 -3.00 19.01 8.76
C VAL A 240 -4.44 18.50 8.97
N HIS A 241 -4.64 17.19 8.85
CA HIS A 241 -5.93 16.56 9.10
C HIS A 241 -6.32 16.73 10.58
N PRO A 242 -7.56 17.16 10.90
CA PRO A 242 -8.04 17.24 12.28
C PRO A 242 -7.93 15.92 13.07
N LEU A 243 -8.29 14.79 12.45
CA LEU A 243 -8.17 13.45 13.04
C LEU A 243 -6.73 13.01 13.35
N SER A 244 -5.71 13.62 12.75
CA SER A 244 -4.30 13.29 13.04
C SER A 244 -3.75 14.01 14.27
N CYS A 245 -4.51 14.95 14.83
CA CYS A 245 -4.14 15.65 16.05
C CYS A 245 -5.39 15.83 16.95
N PRO A 246 -5.51 15.05 18.04
CA PRO A 246 -6.66 15.16 18.92
C PRO A 246 -6.76 16.58 19.49
N GLN A 247 -7.97 17.13 19.49
CA GLN A 247 -8.23 18.44 20.07
C GLN A 247 -8.47 18.27 21.56
N ILE A 248 -7.64 18.93 22.37
CA ILE A 248 -7.78 18.94 23.82
C ILE A 248 -8.32 20.31 24.24
N THR A 249 -9.34 20.31 25.07
CA THR A 249 -9.83 21.50 25.77
C THR A 249 -9.70 21.33 27.27
N LEU A 250 -9.53 22.44 27.98
CA LEU A 250 -9.57 22.45 29.43
C LEU A 250 -11.02 22.54 29.91
N ALA A 251 -11.41 21.67 30.84
CA ALA A 251 -12.74 21.71 31.44
C ALA A 251 -12.97 23.02 32.21
N GLU A 252 -13.86 23.88 31.70
CA GLU A 252 -14.15 25.21 32.29
C GLU A 252 -14.64 25.14 33.74
N SER A 253 -15.34 24.06 34.10
CA SER A 253 -15.86 23.82 35.45
C SER A 253 -14.75 23.78 36.51
N TYR A 254 -13.61 23.18 36.18
CA TYR A 254 -12.47 23.06 37.08
C TYR A 254 -11.61 24.33 37.12
N GLN A 255 -11.58 25.11 36.04
CA GLN A 255 -10.96 26.46 36.06
C GLN A 255 -11.70 27.42 37.00
N ARG A 256 -13.03 27.28 37.10
CA ARG A 256 -13.84 28.02 38.08
C ARG A 256 -13.60 27.52 39.50
N LEU A 257 -13.39 26.23 39.71
CA LEU A 257 -13.00 25.69 41.03
C LEU A 257 -11.63 26.20 41.48
N LEU A 258 -10.64 26.23 40.59
CA LEU A 258 -9.31 26.83 40.85
C LEU A 258 -9.38 28.27 41.39
N SER A 259 -10.38 29.05 40.94
CA SER A 259 -10.58 30.44 41.38
C SER A 259 -11.46 30.59 42.63
N LEU A 260 -12.14 29.53 43.07
CA LEU A 260 -13.12 29.55 44.17
C LEU A 260 -12.71 28.71 45.40
N SER A 261 -11.82 27.73 45.26
CA SER A 261 -11.42 26.83 46.35
C SER A 261 -10.34 27.44 47.26
N GLY A 262 -10.61 27.50 48.57
CA GLY A 262 -9.72 28.06 49.60
C GLY A 262 -8.78 27.06 50.30
N ASP A 263 -8.75 25.79 49.90
CA ASP A 263 -7.87 24.75 50.47
C ASP A 263 -6.54 24.69 49.70
N GLU A 264 -5.41 24.96 50.38
CA GLU A 264 -4.07 25.04 49.76
C GLU A 264 -3.66 23.74 49.07
N GLU A 265 -4.04 22.58 49.62
CA GLU A 265 -3.70 21.27 49.04
C GLU A 265 -4.45 21.02 47.73
N THR A 266 -5.73 21.38 47.68
CA THR A 266 -6.57 21.23 46.49
C THR A 266 -6.12 22.20 45.39
N HIS A 267 -5.79 23.43 45.76
CA HIS A 267 -5.27 24.42 44.82
C HIS A 267 -3.95 23.98 44.19
N ARG A 268 -3.00 23.48 44.99
CA ARG A 268 -1.72 22.95 44.50
C ARG A 268 -1.90 21.77 43.55
N TYR A 269 -2.78 20.83 43.88
CA TYR A 269 -3.08 19.67 43.02
C TYR A 269 -3.68 20.10 41.68
N LEU A 270 -4.68 20.99 41.70
CA LEU A 270 -5.32 21.47 40.47
C LEU A 270 -4.36 22.32 39.63
N GLN A 271 -3.47 23.09 40.26
CA GLN A 271 -2.45 23.86 39.56
C GLN A 271 -1.45 22.94 38.84
N GLU A 272 -0.95 21.90 39.51
CA GLU A 272 -0.06 20.91 38.89
C GLU A 272 -0.73 20.23 37.68
N LYS A 273 -1.99 19.82 37.83
CA LYS A 273 -2.77 19.19 36.74
C LYS A 273 -3.06 20.17 35.60
N ASN A 274 -3.25 21.45 35.88
CA ASN A 274 -3.42 22.49 34.86
C ASN A 274 -2.11 22.77 34.11
N GLU A 275 -0.97 22.77 34.80
CA GLU A 275 0.36 22.89 34.18
C GLU A 275 0.65 21.69 33.27
N GLN A 276 0.33 20.47 33.72
CA GLN A 276 0.44 19.25 32.92
C GLN A 276 -0.43 19.33 31.65
N ALA A 277 -1.71 19.72 31.78
CA ALA A 277 -2.61 19.84 30.63
C ALA A 277 -2.15 20.94 29.64
N SER A 278 -1.72 22.09 30.16
CA SER A 278 -1.18 23.19 29.36
C SER A 278 0.08 22.80 28.60
N TRP A 279 0.96 22.01 29.24
CA TRP A 279 2.17 21.47 28.62
C TRP A 279 1.84 20.53 27.46
N ILE A 280 0.88 19.61 27.63
CA ILE A 280 0.46 18.66 26.59
C ILE A 280 -0.17 19.41 25.41
N MET A 281 -1.06 20.37 25.66
CA MET A 281 -1.64 21.21 24.61
C MET A 281 -0.57 21.94 23.80
N ARG A 282 0.47 22.45 24.47
CA ARG A 282 1.60 23.09 23.78
C ARG A 282 2.38 22.09 22.93
N CYS A 283 2.65 20.88 23.44
CA CYS A 283 3.31 19.82 22.67
C CYS A 283 2.51 19.42 21.41
N LEU A 284 1.19 19.31 21.51
CA LEU A 284 0.32 19.00 20.38
C LEU A 284 0.33 20.11 19.32
N GLU A 285 0.24 21.36 19.76
CA GLU A 285 0.29 22.52 18.85
C GLU A 285 1.67 22.65 18.17
N GLU A 286 2.76 22.41 18.91
CA GLU A 286 4.12 22.36 18.36
C GLU A 286 4.27 21.24 17.33
N ARG A 287 3.72 20.04 17.59
CA ARG A 287 3.68 18.94 16.63
C ARG A 287 2.95 19.33 15.35
N LYS A 288 1.75 19.89 15.47
CA LYS A 288 0.94 20.34 14.33
C LYS A 288 1.69 21.39 13.50
N LYS A 289 2.26 22.41 14.15
CA LYS A 289 3.06 23.45 13.49
C LYS A 289 4.28 22.86 12.79
N THR A 290 5.01 21.97 13.45
CA THR A 290 6.21 21.34 12.90
C THR A 290 5.86 20.50 11.67
N LEU A 291 4.82 19.67 11.74
CA LEU A 291 4.35 18.87 10.61
C LEU A 291 3.93 19.74 9.42
N CYS A 292 3.20 20.83 9.67
CA CYS A 292 2.80 21.78 8.64
C CYS A 292 4.00 22.48 7.98
N ARG A 293 5.00 22.90 8.78
CA ARG A 293 6.23 23.53 8.29
C ARG A 293 7.06 22.56 7.45
N VAL A 294 7.22 21.33 7.92
CA VAL A 294 7.94 20.26 7.19
C VAL A 294 7.23 19.94 5.89
N ALA A 295 5.91 19.75 5.90
CA ALA A 295 5.14 19.51 4.68
C ALA A 295 5.22 20.69 3.70
N GLY A 296 5.16 21.93 4.19
CA GLY A 296 5.34 23.13 3.36
C GLY A 296 6.73 23.21 2.72
N ALA A 297 7.79 22.89 3.46
CA ALA A 297 9.14 22.82 2.93
C ALA A 297 9.28 21.73 1.85
N ILE A 298 8.67 20.55 2.07
CA ILE A 298 8.60 19.47 1.07
C ILE A 298 7.90 19.97 -0.19
N LEU A 299 6.73 20.63 -0.07
CA LEU A 299 6.00 21.18 -1.22
C LEU A 299 6.83 22.17 -2.04
N LYS A 300 7.58 23.04 -1.36
CA LYS A 300 8.45 24.04 -2.00
C LYS A 300 9.61 23.38 -2.77
N LEU A 301 10.28 22.41 -2.15
CA LEU A 301 11.48 21.75 -2.71
C LEU A 301 11.13 20.68 -3.75
N GLN A 302 9.98 20.01 -3.62
CA GLN A 302 9.49 18.97 -4.53
C GLN A 302 8.41 19.48 -5.50
N ARG A 303 8.41 20.78 -5.81
CA ARG A 303 7.44 21.38 -6.73
C ARG A 303 7.28 20.62 -8.06
N PRO A 304 8.35 20.11 -8.71
CA PRO A 304 8.21 19.34 -9.95
C PRO A 304 7.36 18.07 -9.80
N PHE A 305 7.42 17.39 -8.66
CA PHE A 305 6.58 16.22 -8.36
C PHE A 305 5.10 16.59 -8.29
N PHE A 306 4.75 17.68 -7.59
CA PHE A 306 3.34 18.06 -7.42
C PHE A 306 2.71 18.56 -8.73
N GLU A 307 3.50 19.19 -9.60
CA GLU A 307 3.02 19.68 -10.90
C GLU A 307 2.97 18.61 -12.00
N LYS A 308 3.96 17.71 -12.06
CA LYS A 308 4.13 16.77 -13.20
C LYS A 308 3.96 15.29 -12.84
N GLY A 309 3.90 14.95 -11.55
CA GLY A 309 3.67 13.59 -11.08
C GLY A 309 4.91 12.87 -10.53
N GLN A 310 4.72 11.58 -10.21
CA GLN A 310 5.66 10.78 -9.41
C GLN A 310 7.06 10.66 -10.01
N ASP A 311 7.17 10.70 -11.34
CA ASP A 311 8.44 10.54 -12.05
C ASP A 311 9.35 11.79 -12.03
N TYR A 312 8.88 12.91 -11.45
CA TYR A 312 9.61 14.18 -11.34
C TYR A 312 10.11 14.46 -9.93
N LEU A 313 10.32 13.40 -9.14
CA LEU A 313 10.87 13.52 -7.79
C LEU A 313 12.35 13.93 -7.81
N VAL A 314 12.68 14.97 -7.06
CA VAL A 314 14.03 15.55 -6.95
C VAL A 314 14.75 14.95 -5.74
N PRO A 315 16.08 14.74 -5.77
CA PRO A 315 16.82 14.31 -4.58
C PRO A 315 16.66 15.31 -3.43
N LEU A 316 16.22 14.82 -2.28
CA LEU A 316 15.99 15.64 -1.10
C LEU A 316 16.45 14.88 0.15
N THR A 317 17.29 15.51 0.95
CA THR A 317 17.79 14.95 2.20
C THR A 317 17.07 15.58 3.39
N LEU A 318 17.01 14.85 4.51
CA LEU A 318 16.47 15.39 5.77
C LEU A 318 17.27 16.62 6.24
N GLY A 319 18.60 16.60 6.06
CA GLY A 319 19.48 17.74 6.35
C GLY A 319 19.08 19.03 5.63
N ARG A 320 18.72 18.95 4.34
CA ARG A 320 18.31 20.13 3.56
C ARG A 320 17.01 20.77 4.10
N ILE A 321 16.06 19.96 4.55
CA ILE A 321 14.84 20.48 5.19
C ILE A 321 15.14 21.03 6.59
N ALA A 322 16.01 20.35 7.34
CA ALA A 322 16.46 20.82 8.64
C ALA A 322 17.14 22.20 8.55
N GLU A 323 17.98 22.43 7.55
CA GLU A 323 18.59 23.73 7.25
C GLU A 323 17.56 24.79 6.88
N GLU A 324 16.64 24.51 5.95
CA GLU A 324 15.58 25.46 5.52
C GLU A 324 14.65 25.87 6.68
N LEU A 325 14.40 24.97 7.63
CA LEU A 325 13.48 25.20 8.74
C LEU A 325 14.18 25.59 10.06
N GLU A 326 15.50 25.68 10.07
CA GLU A 326 16.32 25.89 11.27
C GLU A 326 16.02 24.87 12.39
N LEU A 327 15.82 23.60 12.01
CA LEU A 327 15.54 22.49 12.91
C LEU A 327 16.69 21.48 12.91
N HIS A 328 16.80 20.67 13.96
CA HIS A 328 17.73 19.55 13.96
C HIS A 328 17.21 18.43 13.03
N GLU A 329 18.10 17.73 12.34
CA GLU A 329 17.75 16.64 11.42
C GLU A 329 16.90 15.55 12.11
N SER A 330 17.25 15.23 13.36
CA SER A 330 16.48 14.29 14.17
C SER A 330 15.04 14.75 14.40
N THR A 331 14.77 16.07 14.51
CA THR A 331 13.40 16.58 14.68
C THR A 331 12.59 16.40 13.41
N VAL A 332 13.18 16.65 12.24
CA VAL A 332 12.53 16.43 10.95
C VAL A 332 12.26 14.94 10.72
N SER A 333 13.27 14.08 10.96
CA SER A 333 13.14 12.62 10.85
C SER A 333 12.01 12.07 11.70
N ARG A 334 11.85 12.60 12.92
CA ARG A 334 10.76 12.23 13.84
C ARG A 334 9.40 12.72 13.34
N ALA A 335 9.33 13.95 12.85
CA ALA A 335 8.09 14.55 12.37
C ALA A 335 7.52 13.85 11.13
N VAL A 336 8.36 13.27 10.26
CA VAL A 336 7.91 12.59 9.03
C VAL A 336 7.59 11.10 9.21
N ARG A 337 8.04 10.47 10.29
CA ARG A 337 7.95 9.02 10.48
C ARG A 337 6.50 8.57 10.68
N GLY A 338 6.06 7.60 9.87
CA GLY A 338 4.70 7.05 9.99
C GLY A 338 3.63 8.11 9.79
N LYS A 339 3.91 9.11 8.94
CA LYS A 339 2.97 10.17 8.56
C LYS A 339 2.74 10.13 7.07
N TYR A 340 1.49 10.36 6.67
CA TYR A 340 1.07 10.31 5.28
C TYR A 340 0.59 11.67 4.80
N MET A 341 0.88 11.97 3.54
CA MET A 341 0.43 13.17 2.85
C MET A 341 -0.40 12.77 1.64
N GLN A 342 -1.59 13.33 1.54
CA GLN A 342 -2.45 13.19 0.38
C GLN A 342 -2.27 14.39 -0.56
N CYS A 343 -2.00 14.10 -1.81
CA CYS A 343 -1.93 15.08 -2.90
C CYS A 343 -2.74 14.60 -4.12
N VAL A 344 -2.72 15.37 -5.20
CA VAL A 344 -3.46 15.06 -6.44
C VAL A 344 -3.04 13.72 -7.08
N TRP A 345 -1.84 13.23 -6.77
CA TRP A 345 -1.27 11.99 -7.31
C TRP A 345 -1.50 10.76 -6.42
N GLY A 346 -2.14 10.91 -5.27
CA GLY A 346 -2.41 9.85 -4.30
C GLY A 346 -1.94 10.17 -2.88
N THR A 347 -1.89 9.14 -2.04
CA THR A 347 -1.44 9.23 -0.64
C THR A 347 -0.06 8.59 -0.51
N PHE A 348 0.91 9.35 -0.01
CA PHE A 348 2.31 8.94 0.13
C PHE A 348 2.79 9.14 1.56
N GLU A 349 3.61 8.22 2.06
CA GLU A 349 4.33 8.45 3.31
C GLU A 349 5.27 9.66 3.12
N LEU A 350 5.38 10.55 4.11
CA LEU A 350 6.29 11.72 4.01
C LEU A 350 7.74 11.30 3.75
N LYS A 351 8.15 10.12 4.24
CA LYS A 351 9.48 9.54 3.98
C LYS A 351 9.75 9.30 2.49
N TYR A 352 8.73 9.07 1.67
CA TYR A 352 8.85 8.85 0.22
C TYR A 352 9.52 10.04 -0.49
N PHE A 353 9.31 11.26 0.02
CA PHE A 353 9.86 12.49 -0.56
C PHE A 353 11.35 12.71 -0.28
N PHE A 354 12.02 11.75 0.38
CA PHE A 354 13.45 11.77 0.68
C PHE A 354 14.21 10.63 -0.03
N PRO A 355 14.15 10.56 -1.37
CA PRO A 355 14.87 9.55 -2.11
C PRO A 355 16.38 9.75 -1.89
N SER A 356 17.10 8.67 -1.61
CA SER A 356 18.56 8.71 -1.60
C SER A 356 19.05 9.02 -3.01
N GLY A 357 19.79 10.12 -3.16
CA GLY A 357 20.52 10.42 -4.40
C GLY A 357 21.55 9.34 -4.70
N ILE A 358 21.98 9.26 -5.96
CA ILE A 358 23.02 8.30 -6.34
C ILE A 358 24.34 8.72 -5.69
N ALA A 359 25.01 7.76 -5.04
CA ALA A 359 26.30 7.99 -4.42
C ALA A 359 27.37 8.24 -5.50
N GLY A 360 27.88 9.47 -5.55
CA GLY A 360 28.95 9.90 -6.46
C GLY A 360 28.63 11.24 -7.10
N GLU A 361 29.10 12.31 -6.46
CA GLU A 361 28.97 13.72 -6.88
C GLU A 361 27.53 14.25 -7.00
N VAL A 362 27.43 15.58 -7.09
CA VAL A 362 26.21 16.39 -7.10
C VAL A 362 25.37 16.05 -8.33
N SER A 363 24.71 14.88 -8.34
CA SER A 363 23.72 14.54 -9.35
C SER A 363 22.33 14.85 -8.80
N ASP A 364 21.63 15.76 -9.48
CA ASP A 364 20.23 16.12 -9.20
C ASP A 364 19.23 15.01 -9.60
N TRP A 365 19.71 13.78 -9.78
CA TRP A 365 18.97 12.69 -10.38
C TRP A 365 18.58 11.64 -9.33
N THR A 366 17.27 11.34 -9.27
CA THR A 366 16.76 10.18 -8.53
C THR A 366 16.79 8.93 -9.42
N PRO A 367 16.86 7.72 -8.83
CA PRO A 367 16.79 6.47 -9.59
C PRO A 367 15.53 6.37 -10.47
N ASP A 368 14.40 6.91 -10.00
CA ASP A 368 13.14 6.86 -10.74
C ASP A 368 13.09 7.90 -11.87
N ALA A 369 13.64 9.11 -11.67
CA ALA A 369 13.81 10.08 -12.75
C ALA A 369 14.70 9.51 -13.88
N LEU A 370 15.77 8.79 -13.55
CA LEU A 370 16.63 8.14 -14.55
C LEU A 370 15.91 7.01 -15.29
N LYS A 371 15.14 6.18 -14.58
CA LYS A 371 14.32 5.14 -15.23
C LYS A 371 13.35 5.75 -16.25
N ARG A 372 12.71 6.89 -15.93
CA ARG A 372 11.84 7.61 -16.87
C ARG A 372 12.63 8.08 -18.09
N VAL A 373 13.75 8.77 -17.91
CA VAL A 373 14.54 9.27 -19.05
C VAL A 373 15.07 8.11 -19.90
N ILE A 374 15.52 7.00 -19.29
CA ILE A 374 15.91 5.79 -20.04
C ILE A 374 14.73 5.27 -20.86
N ARG A 375 13.51 5.25 -20.29
CA ARG A 375 12.31 4.83 -21.02
C ARG A 375 12.00 5.76 -22.19
N GLU A 376 12.02 7.08 -21.98
CA GLU A 376 11.78 8.08 -23.02
C GLU A 376 12.82 8.00 -24.15
N LEU A 377 14.10 7.80 -23.81
CA LEU A 377 15.17 7.60 -24.79
C LEU A 377 14.99 6.32 -25.61
N ILE A 378 14.47 5.24 -24.99
CA ILE A 378 14.20 3.98 -25.68
C ILE A 378 12.91 4.07 -26.52
N GLU A 379 11.88 4.75 -26.04
CA GLU A 379 10.63 4.95 -26.78
C GLU A 379 10.82 5.86 -28.01
N GLY A 380 11.70 6.85 -27.89
CA GLY A 380 12.11 7.72 -29.00
C GLY A 380 13.23 7.16 -29.89
N GLU A 381 13.70 5.93 -29.66
CA GLU A 381 14.80 5.35 -30.42
C GLU A 381 14.35 4.90 -31.82
N ASP A 382 15.27 4.97 -32.79
CA ASP A 382 15.04 4.31 -34.07
C ASP A 382 15.11 2.79 -33.87
N LYS A 383 13.97 2.12 -34.04
CA LYS A 383 13.83 0.67 -33.83
C LYS A 383 14.69 -0.19 -34.75
N GLN A 384 15.18 0.36 -35.87
CA GLN A 384 16.12 -0.35 -36.75
C GLN A 384 17.56 -0.29 -36.22
N ALA A 385 17.87 0.73 -35.40
CA ALA A 385 19.17 1.00 -34.81
C ALA A 385 19.05 1.24 -33.29
N ALA A 386 18.41 0.30 -32.59
CA ALA A 386 18.16 0.37 -31.15
C ALA A 386 19.43 0.75 -30.37
N TYR A 387 19.30 1.67 -29.42
CA TYR A 387 20.43 2.20 -28.67
C TYR A 387 21.03 1.14 -27.76
N SER A 388 22.36 0.96 -27.85
CA SER A 388 23.09 0.13 -26.91
C SER A 388 23.07 0.76 -25.51
N ASP A 389 23.17 -0.06 -24.46
CA ASP A 389 23.23 0.45 -23.07
C ASP A 389 24.41 1.42 -22.86
N ARG A 390 25.47 1.33 -23.69
CA ARG A 390 26.58 2.30 -23.70
C ARG A 390 26.14 3.65 -24.27
N ARG A 391 25.39 3.64 -25.38
CA ARG A 391 24.90 4.87 -26.01
C ARG A 391 23.90 5.60 -25.12
N ILE A 392 23.04 4.86 -24.42
CA ILE A 392 22.11 5.42 -23.44
C ILE A 392 22.88 6.09 -22.29
N ALA A 393 23.97 5.47 -21.79
CA ALA A 393 24.81 6.08 -20.77
C ALA A 393 25.50 7.38 -21.25
N GLU A 394 25.95 7.42 -22.51
CA GLU A 394 26.53 8.64 -23.11
C GLU A 394 25.50 9.77 -23.25
N LEU A 395 24.28 9.46 -23.72
CA LEU A 395 23.19 10.44 -23.82
C LEU A 395 22.77 10.99 -22.45
N LEU A 396 22.79 10.15 -21.42
CA LEU A 396 22.52 10.58 -20.04
C LEU A 396 23.64 11.44 -19.48
N LEU A 397 24.90 11.18 -19.87
CA LEU A 397 26.03 12.03 -19.51
C LEU A 397 25.89 13.43 -20.12
N GLU A 398 25.43 13.55 -21.38
CA GLU A 398 25.13 14.83 -22.04
C GLU A 398 24.04 15.62 -21.29
N GLN A 399 23.13 14.94 -20.60
CA GLN A 399 22.09 15.54 -19.75
C GLN A 399 22.55 15.76 -18.29
N GLY A 400 23.82 15.54 -17.98
CA GLY A 400 24.41 15.75 -16.66
C GLY A 400 24.25 14.58 -15.67
N ALA A 401 23.79 13.41 -16.12
CA ALA A 401 23.70 12.20 -15.30
C ALA A 401 24.92 11.29 -15.49
N VAL A 402 25.79 11.24 -14.49
CA VAL A 402 26.99 10.37 -14.52
C VAL A 402 26.62 8.96 -14.07
N ILE A 403 26.33 8.06 -15.02
CA ILE A 403 26.00 6.66 -14.71
C ILE A 403 26.76 5.66 -15.58
N SER A 404 27.06 4.50 -14.99
CA SER A 404 27.76 3.42 -15.70
C SER A 404 26.80 2.64 -16.61
N ARG A 405 27.34 2.05 -17.69
CA ARG A 405 26.61 1.09 -18.55
C ARG A 405 25.92 -0.03 -17.76
N ARG A 406 26.56 -0.54 -16.71
CA ARG A 406 26.00 -1.61 -15.85
C ARG A 406 24.77 -1.12 -15.07
N THR A 407 24.79 0.15 -14.64
CA THR A 407 23.66 0.79 -13.96
C THR A 407 22.47 0.95 -14.91
N VAL A 408 22.72 1.36 -16.16
CA VAL A 408 21.67 1.44 -17.20
C VAL A 408 21.04 0.08 -17.45
N ALA A 409 21.84 -0.97 -17.63
CA ALA A 409 21.35 -2.33 -17.85
C ALA A 409 20.47 -2.81 -16.69
N LYS A 410 20.91 -2.59 -15.45
CA LYS A 410 20.15 -2.93 -14.24
C LYS A 410 18.80 -2.21 -14.18
N TYR A 411 18.77 -0.90 -14.48
CA TYR A 411 17.51 -0.14 -14.50
C TYR A 411 16.59 -0.59 -15.62
N ARG A 412 17.12 -0.86 -16.81
CA ARG A 412 16.36 -1.42 -17.95
C ARG A 412 15.72 -2.77 -17.60
N GLU A 413 16.48 -3.67 -17.00
CA GLU A 413 16.00 -4.99 -16.56
C GLU A 413 14.91 -4.87 -15.49
N SER A 414 15.07 -3.95 -14.53
CA SER A 414 14.04 -3.68 -13.51
C SER A 414 12.71 -3.20 -14.11
N MET A 415 12.76 -2.54 -15.27
CA MET A 415 11.59 -2.11 -16.04
C MET A 415 11.08 -3.16 -17.03
N ARG A 416 11.68 -4.37 -17.05
CA ARG A 416 11.37 -5.47 -17.98
C ARG A 416 11.52 -5.09 -19.47
N ILE A 417 12.38 -4.13 -19.77
CA ILE A 417 12.66 -3.72 -21.15
C ILE A 417 13.76 -4.61 -21.73
N ALA A 418 13.60 -5.15 -22.94
CA ALA A 418 14.59 -6.02 -23.59
C ALA A 418 15.90 -5.27 -23.94
N SER A 419 17.01 -5.99 -24.13
CA SER A 419 18.29 -5.41 -24.54
C SER A 419 18.26 -4.96 -26.01
N ALA A 420 19.23 -4.16 -26.45
CA ALA A 420 19.26 -3.60 -27.81
C ALA A 420 19.03 -4.65 -28.93
N PRO A 421 19.60 -5.88 -28.88
CA PRO A 421 19.30 -6.92 -29.86
C PRO A 421 17.84 -7.41 -29.86
N GLY A 422 17.18 -7.39 -28.70
CA GLY A 422 15.79 -7.81 -28.54
C GLY A 422 14.75 -6.73 -28.83
N ARG A 423 15.17 -5.45 -28.89
CA ARG A 423 14.31 -4.31 -29.27
C ARG A 423 14.39 -3.98 -30.76
N ARG A 424 15.37 -4.54 -31.46
CA ARG A 424 15.59 -4.27 -32.88
C ARG A 424 14.48 -4.90 -33.72
N GLU A 425 13.74 -4.07 -34.44
CA GLU A 425 12.79 -4.54 -35.45
C GLU A 425 13.53 -4.72 -36.78
N TYR A 426 13.44 -5.91 -37.38
CA TYR A 426 13.94 -6.15 -38.74
C TYR A 426 12.82 -5.81 -39.72
N PRO A 427 13.09 -5.02 -40.77
CA PRO A 427 12.08 -4.76 -41.79
C PRO A 427 11.64 -6.08 -42.43
N VAL A 428 10.33 -6.22 -42.62
CA VAL A 428 9.69 -7.34 -43.34
C VAL A 428 10.03 -7.27 -44.82
#